data_AF-A0A371CG93-F1
#
_entry.id   AF-A0A371CG93-F1
#
_cell.length_a   1.000
_cell.length_b   1.000
_cell.length_c   1.000
_cell.angle_alpha   90.00
_cell.angle_beta   90.00
_cell.angle_gamma   90.00
#
_symmetry.space_group_name_H-M   'P 1'
#
loop_
_entity.id
_entity.type
_entity.pdbx_description
1 polymer ?
#
loop_
_entity_poly.entity_id
_entity_poly.type
_entity_poly.pdbx_seq_one_letter_code
_entity_poly.pdbx_strand_id
1 'polypeptide(L)'
;MRILIAGVFLISSLLAAGGVQAGVYKCQKTSGEISYSDKPCVNAEPLEIPPATLLSGGSSHSASSPMANSSSVEGASLSGDACVTAINNGKDWIKSMRDVAKRNLQTGHMSQAEYAYGMRELESFQSGLNVSKCRSAAGNNKKFFQCLTKVTNHLAVCGRQYKPIL
;
A
#
# COMPACT_ATOMS: atom_id res chain seq x y z
N MET A 1 -42.19 -54.06 3.14
CA MET A 1 -40.94 -54.54 2.49
C MET A 1 -40.41 -53.34 1.69
N ARG A 2 -39.50 -52.51 2.23
CA ARG A 2 -38.03 -52.64 2.11
C ARG A 2 -37.66 -52.79 0.61
N ILE A 3 -37.01 -51.86 -0.11
CA ILE A 3 -35.76 -51.12 0.17
C ILE A 3 -35.52 -50.05 -0.94
N LEU A 4 -35.17 -48.84 -0.49
CA LEU A 4 -34.13 -47.88 -0.95
C LEU A 4 -33.65 -47.89 -2.42
N ILE A 5 -33.75 -46.73 -3.08
CA ILE A 5 -32.57 -46.09 -3.72
C ILE A 5 -32.57 -44.60 -3.35
N ALA A 6 -31.58 -44.24 -2.53
CA ALA A 6 -31.28 -42.88 -2.12
C ALA A 6 -30.69 -42.11 -3.30
N GLY A 7 -31.47 -41.20 -3.89
CA GLY A 7 -31.02 -40.21 -4.85
C GLY A 7 -30.35 -39.06 -4.12
N VAL A 8 -29.02 -39.10 -4.08
CA VAL A 8 -28.14 -37.99 -3.70
C VAL A 8 -28.32 -36.85 -4.71
N PHE A 9 -28.97 -35.77 -4.32
CA PHE A 9 -28.83 -34.45 -4.96
C PHE A 9 -28.87 -33.37 -3.87
N LEU A 10 -27.77 -33.29 -3.14
CA LEU A 10 -27.42 -32.17 -2.28
C LEU A 10 -26.55 -31.20 -3.08
N ILE A 11 -26.98 -29.94 -3.13
CA ILE A 11 -26.18 -28.71 -3.23
C ILE A 11 -25.72 -28.30 -4.64
N SER A 12 -26.51 -27.43 -5.25
CA SER A 12 -26.09 -26.31 -6.13
C SER A 12 -27.30 -25.34 -6.14
N SER A 13 -27.21 -24.08 -5.75
CA SER A 13 -26.23 -23.11 -6.20
C SER A 13 -25.91 -22.07 -5.13
N LEU A 14 -24.62 -21.80 -5.08
CA LEU A 14 -23.91 -20.81 -4.30
C LEU A 14 -24.34 -19.38 -4.69
N LEU A 15 -24.22 -18.50 -3.70
CA LEU A 15 -24.44 -17.07 -3.74
C LEU A 15 -23.76 -16.39 -4.95
N ALA A 16 -24.53 -15.62 -5.71
CA ALA A 16 -24.02 -14.48 -6.47
C ALA A 16 -24.30 -13.20 -5.67
N ALA A 17 -23.61 -13.04 -4.55
CA ALA A 17 -23.44 -11.71 -3.96
C ALA A 17 -22.40 -10.98 -4.84
N GLY A 18 -22.90 -10.12 -5.73
CA GLY A 18 -22.05 -9.19 -6.48
C GLY A 18 -21.16 -8.43 -5.49
N GLY A 19 -19.85 -8.61 -5.63
CA GLY A 19 -18.86 -7.96 -4.77
C GLY A 19 -18.95 -6.44 -4.94
N VAL A 20 -19.36 -5.75 -3.89
CA VAL A 20 -19.16 -4.31 -3.76
C VAL A 20 -17.66 -4.09 -3.56
N GLN A 21 -16.95 -3.77 -4.65
CA GLN A 21 -15.61 -3.21 -4.53
C GLN A 21 -15.77 -1.80 -3.97
N ALA A 22 -15.47 -1.63 -2.68
CA ALA A 22 -15.37 -0.33 -2.04
C ALA A 22 -14.14 0.42 -2.60
N GLY A 23 -14.29 0.97 -3.81
CA GLY A 23 -13.36 1.91 -4.42
C GLY A 23 -13.87 3.33 -4.20
N VAL A 24 -12.99 4.24 -3.78
CA VAL A 24 -13.30 5.67 -3.70
C VAL A 24 -13.32 6.23 -5.13
N TYR A 25 -14.45 6.81 -5.55
CA TYR A 25 -14.65 7.41 -6.87
C TYR A 25 -14.22 8.88 -6.85
N LYS A 26 -13.54 9.32 -7.92
CA LYS A 26 -13.19 10.73 -8.14
C LYS A 26 -14.27 11.38 -9.00
N CYS A 27 -15.08 12.26 -8.41
CA CYS A 27 -16.12 13.00 -9.10
C CYS A 27 -15.63 14.41 -9.45
N GLN A 28 -15.87 14.86 -10.69
CA GLN A 28 -15.70 16.25 -11.07
C GLN A 28 -17.08 16.93 -11.08
N LYS A 29 -17.23 17.98 -10.28
CA LYS A 29 -18.45 18.80 -10.26
C LYS A 29 -18.50 19.67 -11.53
N THR A 30 -19.68 20.16 -11.90
CA THR A 30 -19.88 21.11 -13.02
C THR A 30 -19.10 22.42 -12.86
N SER A 31 -18.66 22.75 -11.64
CA SER A 31 -17.75 23.87 -11.35
C SER A 31 -16.27 23.58 -11.63
N GLY A 32 -15.92 22.37 -12.06
CA GLY A 32 -14.54 21.92 -12.26
C GLY A 32 -13.85 21.41 -10.98
N GLU A 33 -14.50 21.51 -9.83
CA GLU A 33 -13.98 21.07 -8.53
C GLU A 33 -14.00 19.53 -8.42
N ILE A 34 -12.92 18.96 -7.89
CA ILE A 34 -12.77 17.51 -7.70
C ILE A 34 -13.19 17.13 -6.28
N SER A 35 -14.11 16.16 -6.15
CA SER A 35 -14.51 15.57 -4.87
C SER A 35 -14.42 14.05 -4.92
N TYR A 36 -14.08 13.41 -3.79
CA TYR A 36 -14.00 11.96 -3.67
C TYR A 36 -15.22 11.41 -2.95
N SER A 37 -15.80 10.31 -3.44
CA SER A 37 -17.01 9.70 -2.86
C SER A 37 -16.90 8.18 -2.79
N ASP A 38 -17.48 7.58 -1.76
CA ASP A 38 -17.59 6.13 -1.61
C ASP A 38 -18.70 5.52 -2.48
N LYS A 39 -19.40 6.35 -3.26
CA LYS A 39 -20.48 5.95 -4.19
C LYS A 39 -20.17 6.44 -5.61
N PRO A 40 -20.56 5.69 -6.65
CA PRO A 40 -20.40 6.11 -8.04
C PRO A 40 -21.10 7.45 -8.28
N CYS A 41 -20.45 8.38 -8.97
CA CYS A 41 -21.03 9.68 -9.27
C CYS A 41 -22.22 9.52 -10.24
N VAL A 42 -23.32 10.23 -10.00
CA VAL A 42 -24.46 10.26 -10.92
C VAL A 42 -23.98 10.90 -12.23
N ASN A 43 -23.94 10.11 -13.32
CA ASN A 43 -23.45 10.44 -14.67
C ASN A 43 -21.94 10.28 -14.95
N ALA A 44 -21.20 9.49 -14.17
CA ALA A 44 -19.82 9.14 -14.55
C ALA A 44 -19.83 8.07 -15.66
N GLU A 45 -19.43 8.46 -16.87
CA GLU A 45 -19.01 7.49 -17.89
C GLU A 45 -17.77 6.74 -17.38
N PRO A 46 -17.67 5.40 -17.56
CA PRO A 46 -16.51 4.65 -17.10
C PRO A 46 -15.26 5.12 -17.85
N LEU A 47 -14.39 5.89 -17.18
CA LEU A 47 -13.05 6.15 -17.69
C LEU A 47 -12.22 4.88 -17.52
N GLU A 48 -12.03 4.15 -18.62
CA GLU A 48 -10.92 3.22 -18.76
C GLU A 48 -9.64 4.00 -18.43
N ILE A 49 -8.88 3.54 -17.44
CA ILE A 49 -7.60 4.14 -17.08
C ILE A 49 -6.59 3.68 -18.13
N PRO A 50 -6.12 4.53 -19.06
CA PRO A 50 -4.98 4.15 -19.88
C PRO A 50 -3.74 4.03 -18.99
N PRO A 51 -2.83 3.08 -19.26
CA PRO A 51 -1.62 2.89 -18.48
C PRO A 51 -0.81 4.20 -18.47
N ALA A 52 -0.38 4.59 -17.28
CA ALA A 52 0.27 5.87 -17.00
C ALA A 52 1.43 6.16 -17.95
N THR A 53 1.20 7.06 -18.92
CA THR A 53 2.26 7.69 -19.69
C THR A 53 2.93 8.76 -18.83
N LEU A 54 4.24 8.60 -18.66
CA LEU A 54 5.15 9.53 -17.99
C LEU A 54 4.97 10.95 -18.54
N LEU A 55 4.58 11.89 -17.68
CA LEU A 55 4.73 13.32 -17.95
C LEU A 55 6.02 13.81 -17.26
N SER A 56 7.05 13.96 -18.11
CA SER A 56 8.22 14.79 -17.86
C SER A 56 7.80 16.23 -17.57
N GLY A 57 8.08 16.69 -16.35
CA GLY A 57 8.14 18.10 -15.99
C GLY A 57 9.52 18.35 -15.39
N GLY A 58 10.41 18.95 -16.18
CA GLY A 58 11.79 19.21 -15.78
C GLY A 58 11.90 20.27 -14.69
N SER A 59 12.87 20.08 -13.81
CA SER A 59 13.60 21.17 -13.15
C SER A 59 14.97 20.65 -12.74
N SER A 60 15.96 21.19 -13.44
CA SER A 60 17.39 20.91 -13.37
C SER A 60 17.95 21.09 -11.97
N HIS A 61 18.70 20.12 -11.46
CA HIS A 61 19.87 20.35 -10.60
C HIS A 61 20.90 19.24 -10.89
N SER A 62 22.02 19.65 -11.49
CA SER A 62 23.21 18.83 -11.72
C SER A 62 23.91 18.52 -10.40
N ALA A 63 24.24 17.25 -10.16
CA ALA A 63 25.53 16.82 -9.58
C ALA A 63 25.68 15.28 -9.66
N SER A 64 26.57 14.87 -10.57
CA SER A 64 27.62 13.83 -10.42
C SER A 64 27.31 12.44 -9.82
N SER A 65 27.34 11.44 -10.72
CA SER A 65 27.68 9.99 -10.65
C SER A 65 28.39 9.37 -9.41
N PRO A 66 28.43 8.01 -9.26
CA PRO A 66 28.11 6.99 -10.25
C PRO A 66 27.03 5.95 -9.84
N MET A 67 26.50 5.33 -10.89
CA MET A 67 25.56 4.22 -10.87
C MET A 67 26.13 3.00 -10.14
N ALA A 68 25.48 2.60 -9.05
CA ALA A 68 25.54 1.23 -8.58
C ALA A 68 24.42 0.44 -9.27
N ASN A 69 24.86 -0.36 -10.24
CA ASN A 69 24.14 -1.38 -10.97
C ASN A 69 23.20 -2.18 -10.03
N SER A 70 21.91 -1.87 -10.01
CA SER A 70 20.89 -2.78 -9.47
C SER A 70 20.56 -3.80 -10.55
N SER A 71 21.49 -4.74 -10.74
CA SER A 71 21.18 -5.98 -11.44
C SER A 71 20.19 -6.76 -10.59
N SER A 72 18.98 -6.89 -11.15
CA SER A 72 17.94 -7.81 -10.72
C SER A 72 18.51 -9.23 -10.63
N VAL A 73 18.94 -9.63 -9.45
CA VAL A 73 19.11 -11.05 -9.12
C VAL A 73 17.86 -11.46 -8.35
N GLU A 74 16.85 -11.93 -9.08
CA GLU A 74 15.77 -12.71 -8.50
C GLU A 74 16.39 -13.97 -7.87
N GLY A 75 16.73 -13.87 -6.59
CA GLY A 75 17.30 -14.96 -5.79
C GLY A 75 18.26 -14.52 -4.70
N ALA A 76 18.93 -13.36 -4.82
CA ALA A 76 19.93 -12.95 -3.83
C ALA A 76 19.29 -12.32 -2.59
N SER A 77 19.69 -12.78 -1.39
CA SER A 77 19.33 -12.14 -0.12
C SER A 77 19.72 -10.65 -0.14
N LEU A 78 18.91 -9.79 0.47
CA LEU A 78 19.29 -8.39 0.70
C LEU A 78 20.56 -8.34 1.56
N SER A 79 21.50 -7.45 1.21
CA SER A 79 22.70 -7.25 2.02
C SER A 79 22.35 -6.67 3.39
N GLY A 80 23.26 -6.84 4.36
CA GLY A 80 23.09 -6.30 5.71
C GLY A 80 22.85 -4.79 5.69
N ASP A 81 23.64 -4.05 4.91
CA ASP A 81 23.54 -2.59 4.81
C ASP A 81 22.23 -2.16 4.14
N ALA A 82 21.81 -2.83 3.06
CA ALA A 82 20.54 -2.55 2.40
C ALA A 82 19.35 -2.73 3.37
N CYS A 83 19.40 -3.75 4.24
CA CYS A 83 18.38 -3.93 5.27
C CYS A 83 18.38 -2.82 6.32
N VAL A 84 19.56 -2.40 6.80
CA VAL A 84 19.68 -1.27 7.73
C VAL A 84 19.11 -0.01 7.11
N THR A 85 19.47 0.31 5.87
CA THR A 85 18.95 1.46 5.12
C THR A 85 17.43 1.38 4.97
N ALA A 86 16.88 0.25 4.51
CA ALA A 86 15.45 0.07 4.33
C ALA A 86 14.66 0.29 5.64
N ILE A 87 15.18 -0.22 6.76
CA ILE A 87 14.52 -0.10 8.06
C ILE A 87 14.58 1.33 8.58
N ASN A 88 15.70 2.01 8.44
CA ASN A 88 15.84 3.40 8.85
C ASN A 88 14.89 4.29 8.05
N ASN A 89 14.89 4.15 6.72
CA ASN A 89 13.95 4.89 5.85
C ASN A 89 12.49 4.61 6.24
N GLY A 90 12.13 3.35 6.51
CA GLY A 90 10.80 3.00 6.98
C GLY A 90 10.44 3.63 8.33
N LYS A 91 11.36 3.61 9.30
CA LYS A 91 11.16 4.21 10.62
C LYS A 91 11.03 5.73 10.57
N ASP A 92 11.79 6.40 9.69
CA ASP A 92 11.68 7.84 9.47
C ASP A 92 10.32 8.22 8.91
N TRP A 93 9.80 7.45 7.95
CA TRP A 93 8.44 7.62 7.45
C TRP A 93 7.39 7.46 8.55
N ILE A 94 7.50 6.42 9.38
CA ILE A 94 6.56 6.22 10.50
C ILE A 94 6.63 7.39 11.48
N LYS A 95 7.84 7.90 11.77
CA LYS A 95 8.01 9.10 12.60
C LYS A 95 7.27 10.29 12.01
N SER A 96 7.44 10.56 10.71
CA SER A 96 6.70 11.63 10.03
C SER A 96 5.18 11.43 10.09
N MET A 97 4.68 10.21 9.92
CA MET A 97 3.25 9.90 10.05
C MET A 97 2.73 10.17 11.47
N ARG A 98 3.50 9.81 12.51
CA ARG A 98 3.13 10.14 13.91
C ARG A 98 3.12 11.64 14.15
N ASP A 99 4.11 12.37 13.64
CA ASP A 99 4.19 13.82 13.79
C ASP A 99 3.01 14.53 13.10
N VAL A 100 2.61 14.07 11.91
CA VAL A 100 1.42 14.55 11.20
C VAL A 100 0.14 14.22 11.98
N ALA A 101 -0.03 12.97 12.43
CA ALA A 101 -1.20 12.57 13.20
C ALA A 101 -1.35 13.38 14.49
N LYS A 102 -0.24 13.63 15.19
CA LYS A 102 -0.22 14.48 16.39
C LYS A 102 -0.66 15.91 16.08
N ARG A 103 -0.14 16.50 14.99
CA ARG A 103 -0.59 17.84 14.56
C ARG A 103 -2.07 17.85 14.22
N ASN A 104 -2.56 16.84 13.49
CA ASN A 104 -3.98 16.76 13.12
C ASN A 104 -4.89 16.61 14.35
N LEU A 105 -4.45 15.89 15.39
CA LEU A 105 -5.17 15.83 16.65
C LEU A 105 -5.22 17.22 17.31
N GLN A 106 -4.09 17.92 17.37
CA GLN A 106 -3.98 19.24 17.99
C GLN A 106 -4.78 20.32 17.26
N THR A 107 -4.89 20.24 15.94
CA THR A 107 -5.63 21.20 15.10
C THR A 107 -7.08 20.80 14.85
N GLY A 108 -7.56 19.70 15.45
CA GLY A 108 -8.95 19.25 15.34
C GLY A 108 -9.32 18.57 14.01
N HIS A 109 -8.34 18.21 13.17
CA HIS A 109 -8.55 17.44 11.94
C HIS A 109 -8.56 15.92 12.16
N MET A 110 -8.38 15.45 13.40
CA MET A 110 -8.40 14.05 13.79
C MET A 110 -8.96 13.93 15.21
N SER A 111 -9.87 13.00 15.45
CA SER A 111 -10.37 12.71 16.79
C SER A 111 -9.35 11.94 17.63
N GLN A 112 -9.53 11.97 18.96
CA GLN A 112 -8.69 11.19 19.87
C GLN A 112 -8.74 9.67 19.58
N ALA A 113 -9.92 9.16 19.18
CA ALA A 113 -10.11 7.75 18.88
C ALA A 113 -9.35 7.33 17.61
N GLU A 114 -9.42 8.14 16.56
CA GLU A 114 -8.68 7.92 15.31
C GLU A 114 -7.17 8.01 15.54
N TYR A 115 -6.71 8.99 16.31
CA TYR A 115 -5.30 9.11 16.68
C TYR A 115 -4.82 7.86 17.44
N ALA A 116 -5.55 7.43 18.46
CA ALA A 116 -5.19 6.25 19.25
C ALA A 116 -5.16 4.98 18.41
N TYR A 117 -6.12 4.79 17.50
CA TYR A 117 -6.12 3.68 16.56
C TYR A 117 -4.89 3.75 15.62
N GLY A 118 -4.66 4.89 14.99
CA GLY A 118 -3.52 5.08 14.08
C GLY A 118 -2.17 4.87 14.76
N MET A 119 -2.00 5.30 16.02
CA MET A 119 -0.76 5.06 16.76
C MET A 119 -0.49 3.58 17.00
N ARG A 120 -1.52 2.79 17.34
CA ARG A 120 -1.38 1.33 17.50
C ARG A 120 -1.00 0.64 16.20
N GLU A 121 -1.62 1.02 15.08
CA GLU A 121 -1.29 0.46 13.76
C GLU A 121 0.15 0.79 13.36
N LEU A 122 0.59 2.04 13.57
CA LEU A 122 1.95 2.47 13.28
C LEU A 122 2.99 1.77 14.18
N GLU A 123 2.66 1.53 15.45
CA GLU A 123 3.51 0.78 16.38
C GLU A 123 3.64 -0.69 15.97
N SER A 124 2.52 -1.34 15.68
CA SER A 124 2.49 -2.71 15.17
C SER A 124 3.35 -2.85 13.91
N PHE A 125 3.13 -1.97 12.93
CA PHE A 125 3.89 -1.98 11.69
C PHE A 125 5.39 -1.73 11.91
N GLN A 126 5.75 -0.77 12.77
CA GLN A 126 7.14 -0.49 13.12
C GLN A 126 7.84 -1.71 13.75
N SER A 127 7.14 -2.48 14.58
CA SER A 127 7.70 -3.69 15.20
C SER A 127 8.09 -4.75 14.15
N GLY A 128 7.38 -4.77 13.01
CA GLY A 128 7.67 -5.61 11.85
C GLY A 128 8.91 -5.17 11.07
N LEU A 129 9.32 -3.90 11.15
CA LEU A 129 10.51 -3.37 10.49
C LEU A 129 11.80 -3.70 11.26
N ASN A 130 12.31 -4.92 11.08
CA ASN A 130 13.57 -5.35 11.70
C ASN A 130 14.52 -6.07 10.71
N VAL A 131 15.82 -6.04 11.06
CA VAL A 131 16.91 -6.48 10.16
C VAL A 131 16.84 -7.97 9.91
N SER A 132 16.43 -8.76 10.90
CA SER A 132 16.28 -10.21 10.77
C SER A 132 15.21 -10.56 9.73
N LYS A 133 14.01 -9.98 9.84
CA LYS A 133 12.92 -10.15 8.87
C LYS A 133 13.29 -9.67 7.48
N CYS A 134 14.05 -8.57 7.36
CA CYS A 134 14.54 -8.11 6.07
C CYS A 134 15.50 -9.10 5.41
N ARG A 135 16.45 -9.66 6.17
CA ARG A 135 17.42 -10.63 5.65
C ARG A 135 16.78 -11.94 5.22
N SER A 136 15.78 -12.42 5.96
CA SER A 136 15.04 -13.64 5.62
C SER A 136 13.87 -13.41 4.67
N ALA A 137 13.62 -12.17 4.23
CA ALA A 137 12.47 -11.85 3.42
C ALA A 137 12.51 -12.55 2.06
N ALA A 138 11.36 -13.06 1.64
CA ALA A 138 11.12 -13.61 0.32
C ALA A 138 9.89 -12.95 -0.32
N GLY A 139 9.71 -13.17 -1.63
CA GLY A 139 8.54 -12.70 -2.38
C GLY A 139 8.24 -11.21 -2.16
N ASN A 140 7.00 -10.91 -1.78
CA ASN A 140 6.52 -9.55 -1.57
C ASN A 140 7.21 -8.81 -0.43
N ASN A 141 7.58 -9.51 0.66
CA ASN A 141 8.30 -8.89 1.77
C ASN A 141 9.69 -8.41 1.30
N LYS A 142 10.37 -9.22 0.49
CA LYS A 142 11.67 -8.85 -0.08
C LYS A 142 11.55 -7.63 -0.98
N LYS A 143 10.55 -7.61 -1.87
CA LYS A 143 10.29 -6.47 -2.77
C LYS A 143 9.92 -5.20 -1.99
N PHE A 144 9.19 -5.33 -0.89
CA PHE A 144 8.90 -4.23 0.02
C PHE A 144 10.17 -3.65 0.64
N PHE A 145 11.04 -4.49 1.23
CA PHE A 145 12.31 -4.00 1.80
C PHE A 145 13.23 -3.41 0.72
N GLN A 146 13.31 -4.03 -0.45
CA GLN A 146 14.02 -3.46 -1.62
C GLN A 146 13.49 -2.09 -1.99
N CYS A 147 12.16 -1.91 -2.05
CA CYS A 147 11.55 -0.61 -2.32
C CYS A 147 11.98 0.46 -1.31
N LEU A 148 12.05 0.11 -0.02
CA LEU A 148 12.46 1.02 1.04
C LEU A 148 13.95 1.39 1.04
N THR A 149 14.81 0.71 0.28
CA THR A 149 16.23 1.07 0.18
C THR A 149 16.46 2.45 -0.43
N LYS A 150 15.50 2.95 -1.24
CA LYS A 150 15.56 4.29 -1.83
C LYS A 150 14.83 5.29 -0.93
N VAL A 151 15.54 6.31 -0.47
CA VAL A 151 14.96 7.36 0.42
C VAL A 151 13.80 8.12 -0.23
N THR A 152 13.79 8.23 -1.56
CA THR A 152 12.72 8.89 -2.31
C THR A 152 11.42 8.08 -2.37
N ASN A 153 11.46 6.80 -2.01
CA ASN A 153 10.27 5.97 -1.99
C ASN A 153 9.49 6.17 -0.68
N HIS A 154 8.19 6.40 -0.81
CA HIS A 154 7.28 6.53 0.32
C HIS A 154 6.94 5.16 0.92
N LEU A 155 6.97 5.05 2.25
CA LEU A 155 6.57 3.83 2.96
C LEU A 155 5.18 3.33 2.54
N ALA A 156 4.21 4.24 2.46
CA ALA A 156 2.84 3.90 2.05
C ALA A 156 2.75 3.43 0.58
N VAL A 157 3.62 3.95 -0.31
CA VAL A 157 3.67 3.52 -1.72
C VAL A 157 4.23 2.10 -1.81
N CYS A 158 5.38 1.84 -1.18
CA CYS A 158 5.98 0.50 -1.12
C CYS A 158 5.02 -0.51 -0.48
N GLY A 159 4.36 -0.13 0.63
CA GLY A 159 3.39 -0.96 1.33
C GLY A 159 2.18 -1.32 0.46
N ARG A 160 1.60 -0.36 -0.26
CA ARG A 160 0.47 -0.64 -1.18
C ARG A 160 0.87 -1.51 -2.35
N GLN A 161 2.06 -1.29 -2.91
CA GLN A 161 2.52 -2.01 -4.10
C GLN A 161 2.80 -3.48 -3.80
N TYR A 162 3.46 -3.77 -2.68
CA TYR A 162 3.92 -5.11 -2.37
C TYR A 162 3.09 -5.82 -1.31
N LYS A 163 2.25 -5.12 -0.54
CA LYS A 163 1.38 -5.69 0.51
C LYS A 163 2.14 -6.67 1.42
N PRO A 164 3.22 -6.21 2.09
CA PRO A 164 4.05 -7.08 2.90
C PRO A 164 3.27 -7.64 4.10
N ILE A 165 3.62 -8.86 4.49
CA ILE A 165 3.18 -9.47 5.75
C ILE A 165 4.38 -9.37 6.69
N LEU A 166 4.42 -8.31 7.48
CA LEU A 166 5.55 -8.00 8.37
C LEU A 166 5.45 -8.69 9.71
#